data_AF-A0A4Q1RQ39-F1
#
_entry.id   AF-A0A4Q1RQ39-F1
#
_cell.length_a   1.000
_cell.length_b   1.000
_cell.length_c   1.000
_cell.angle_alpha   90.00
_cell.angle_beta   90.00
_cell.angle_gamma   90.00
#
_symmetry.space_group_name_H-M   'P 1'
#
loop_
_entity.id
_entity.type
_entity.pdbx_description
1 polymer ?
#
loop_
_entity_poly.entity_id
_entity_poly.type
_entity_poly.pdbx_seq_one_letter_code
_entity_poly.pdbx_strand_id
1 'polypeptide(L)' 'MNNRIHYENANFLRELAESLPHIIPTGSADKAALLQRLANEELAQAEYEEKVR' A
#
# COMPACT_ATOMS: atom_id res chain seq x y z
N MET A 1 -14.21 -8.24 9.12
CA MET A 1 -12.94 -8.95 8.80
C MET A 1 -12.17 -8.23 7.70
N ASN A 2 -12.83 -7.50 6.80
CA ASN A 2 -12.21 -6.75 5.70
C ASN A 2 -11.23 -5.65 6.14
N ASN A 3 -11.55 -4.88 7.18
CA ASN A 3 -10.63 -3.84 7.69
C ASN A 3 -9.20 -4.35 7.99
N ARG A 4 -9.07 -5.55 8.57
CA ARG A 4 -7.75 -6.17 8.82
C ARG A 4 -6.99 -6.47 7.53
N ILE A 5 -7.69 -6.91 6.49
CA ILE A 5 -7.10 -7.21 5.18
C ILE A 5 -6.58 -5.92 4.53
N HIS A 6 -7.33 -4.82 4.63
CA HIS A 6 -6.90 -3.53 4.10
C HIS A 6 -5.62 -3.02 4.77
N TYR A 7 -5.50 -3.11 6.10
CA TYR A 7 -4.26 -2.76 6.80
C TYR A 7 -3.08 -3.66 6.42
N GLU A 8 -3.30 -4.97 6.27
CA GLU A 8 -2.26 -5.93 5.84
C GLU A 8 -1.80 -5.63 4.40
N ASN A 9 -2.73 -5.33 3.48
CA ASN A 9 -2.43 -4.93 2.11
C ASN A 9 -1.64 -3.62 2.05
N ALA A 10 -2.05 -2.61 2.83
CA ALA A 10 -1.35 -1.33 2.90
C ALA A 10 0.11 -1.51 3.33
N ASN A 11 0.36 -2.31 4.38
CA ASN A 11 1.71 -2.59 4.85
C ASN A 11 2.53 -3.32 3.79
N PHE A 12 1.97 -4.36 3.17
CA PHE A 12 2.65 -5.10 2.10
C PHE A 12 3.05 -4.20 0.93
N LEU A 13 2.13 -3.33 0.47
CA LEU A 13 2.38 -2.41 -0.63
C LEU A 13 3.49 -1.40 -0.29
N ARG A 14 3.55 -0.95 0.96
CA ARG A 14 4.58 -0.02 1.43
C ARG A 14 5.96 -0.67 1.51
N GLU A 15 6.03 -1.88 2.07
CA GLU A 15 7.27 -2.68 2.09
C GLU A 15 7.75 -3.02 0.68
N LEU A 16 6.82 -3.31 -0.25
CA LEU A 16 7.15 -3.55 -1.64
C LEU A 16 7.68 -2.27 -2.32
N ALA A 17 7.10 -1.11 -2.03
CA ALA A 17 7.59 0.17 -2.56
C ALA A 17 9.01 0.50 -2.06
N GLU A 18 9.30 0.20 -0.80
CA GLU A 18 10.61 0.44 -0.16
C GLU A 18 11.69 -0.54 -0.65
N SER A 19 11.33 -1.79 -0.92
CA SER A 19 12.24 -2.81 -1.47
C SER A 19 12.41 -2.69 -2.98
N LEU A 20 11.48 -2.03 -3.70
CA LEU A 20 11.48 -1.95 -5.17
C LEU A 20 12.79 -1.43 -5.77
N PRO A 21 13.45 -0.38 -5.25
CA PRO A 21 14.72 0.10 -5.79
C PRO A 21 15.86 -0.93 -5.72
N HIS A 22 15.78 -1.87 -4.77
CA HIS A 22 16.76 -2.95 -4.63
C HIS A 22 16.48 -4.11 -5.60
N ILE A 23 15.20 -4.35 -5.92
CA ILE A 23 14.76 -5.42 -6.84
C ILE A 23 14.88 -4.97 -8.30
N ILE A 24 14.47 -3.73 -8.58
CA ILE A 24 14.47 -3.12 -9.91
C ILE A 24 15.18 -1.76 -9.79
N PRO A 25 16.50 -1.70 -10.02
CA PRO A 25 17.27 -0.46 -9.83
C PRO A 25 16.90 0.65 -10.81
N THR A 26 16.41 0.31 -12.00
CA THR A 26 16.12 1.28 -13.07
C THR A 26 14.62 1.47 -13.25
N GLY A 27 14.14 2.71 -13.18
CA GLY A 27 12.72 3.03 -13.42
C GLY A 27 11.77 2.55 -12.32
N SER A 28 12.27 2.28 -11.10
CA SER A 28 11.45 1.91 -9.96
C SER A 28 10.76 3.08 -9.26
N ALA A 29 11.21 4.31 -9.47
CA ALA A 29 10.64 5.49 -8.80
C ALA A 29 9.13 5.64 -9.04
N ASP A 30 8.69 5.59 -10.30
CA ASP A 30 7.26 5.72 -10.65
C ASP A 30 6.43 4.55 -10.11
N LYS A 31 7.01 3.34 -10.12
CA LYS A 31 6.35 2.13 -9.61
C LYS A 31 6.26 2.14 -8.09
N ALA A 32 7.31 2.59 -7.39
CA ALA A 32 7.30 2.76 -5.94
C ALA A 32 6.29 3.84 -5.52
N ALA A 33 6.21 4.95 -6.26
CA ALA A 33 5.20 5.98 -6.05
C ALA A 33 3.77 5.46 -6.26
N LEU A 34 3.54 4.61 -7.27
CA LEU A 34 2.25 3.95 -7.47
C LEU A 34 1.90 3.02 -6.30
N LEU A 35 2.85 2.20 -5.85
CA LEU A 35 2.65 1.29 -4.71
C LEU A 35 2.34 2.05 -3.42
N GLN A 36 3.01 3.18 -3.17
CA GLN A 36 2.71 4.04 -2.04
C GLN A 36 1.30 4.65 -2.11
N ARG A 37 0.84 5.03 -3.31
CA ARG A 37 -0.54 5.51 -3.51
C ARG A 37 -1.56 4.43 -3.22
N LEU A 38 -1.36 3.23 -3.75
CA LEU A 38 -2.24 2.09 -3.49
C LEU A 38 -2.28 1.73 -1.99
N ALA A 39 -1.14 1.79 -1.30
CA ALA A 39 -1.10 1.59 0.15
C ALA A 39 -1.97 2.60 0.90
N ASN A 40 -1.94 3.87 0.49
CA ASN A 40 -2.77 4.91 1.08
C ASN A 40 -4.27 4.72 0.77
N GLU A 41 -4.61 4.23 -0.42
CA GLU A 41 -5.99 3.89 -0.78
C GLU A 41 -6.54 2.74 0.07
N GLU A 42 -5.74 1.69 0.30
CA GLU A 42 -6.11 0.60 1.20
C GLU A 42 -6.32 1.11 2.63
N LEU A 43 -5.45 1.99 3.16
CA LEU A 43 -5.66 2.59 4.48
C LEU A 43 -6.93 3.44 4.55
N ALA A 44 -7.20 4.25 3.53
CA ALA A 44 -8.40 5.07 3.47
C ALA A 44 -9.68 4.20 3.44
N GLN A 45 -9.64 3.07 2.71
CA GLN A 45 -10.72 2.10 2.69
C GLN A 45 -10.90 1.42 4.06
N ALA A 46 -9.81 1.03 4.71
CA ALA A 46 -9.79 0.47 6.06
C ALA A 46 -10.51 1.41 7.05
N GLU A 47 -10.11 2.68 7.07
CA GLU A 47 -10.71 3.72 7.91
C GLU A 47 -12.18 3.97 7.58
N TYR A 48 -12.55 3.97 6.30
CA TYR A 48 -13.93 4.17 5.87
C TYR A 48 -14.81 3.01 6.36
N GLU A 49 -14.37 1.77 6.18
CA GLU A 49 -15.09 0.59 6.67
C GLU A 49 -15.22 0.58 8.20
N GLU A 50 -14.22 1.09 8.92
CA GLU A 50 -14.28 1.24 10.37
C GLU A 50 -15.29 2.29 10.82
N LYS A 51 -15.37 3.42 10.10
CA LYS A 51 -16.30 4.53 10.40
C LYS A 51 -17.75 4.22 10.03
N VAL A 52 -17.97 3.42 8.99
CA VAL A 52 -19.31 3.05 8.50
C VAL A 52 -19.93 1.88 9.28
N ARG A 53 -19.12 1.16 10.05
CA ARG A 53 -19.54 0.02 10.87
C ARG A 53 -20.14 0.43 12.21
#